data_AF-A0A0Q8XPR2-F1
#
_entry.id   AF-A0A0Q8XPR2-F1
#
_cell.length_a   1.000
_cell.length_b   1.000
_cell.length_c   1.000
_cell.angle_alpha   90.00
_cell.angle_beta   90.00
_cell.angle_gamma   90.00
#
_symmetry.space_group_name_H-M   'P 1'
#
loop_
_entity.id
_entity.type
_entity.pdbx_description
1 polymer ?
#
loop_
_entity_poly.entity_id
_entity_poly.type
_entity_poly.pdbx_seq_one_letter_code
_entity_poly.pdbx_strand_id
1 'polypeptide(L)'
;MLSIVSAPVPDAAAVAAMRWRMAQALFDHCNREDWLIYDRLLFSGDAVATRIAWLYRQEHGLLGPSFANYVATWPVDRITKEWERFRAETRILMAGLAERIKREEEVLYPHAERVIARRQAAA
;
A
#
# COMPACT_ATOMS: atom_id res chain seq x y z
N MET A 1 8.25 9.54 8.68
CA MET A 1 7.01 9.97 7.97
C MET A 1 6.00 10.48 8.97
N LEU A 2 5.62 9.70 9.99
CA LEU A 2 4.74 10.17 11.07
C LEU A 2 5.31 11.34 11.88
N SER A 3 6.63 11.54 11.90
CA SER A 3 7.27 12.70 12.53
C SER A 3 6.78 14.04 11.98
N ILE A 4 6.50 14.13 10.68
CA ILE A 4 6.06 15.38 10.01
C ILE A 4 4.67 15.77 10.51
N VAL A 5 3.74 14.82 10.55
CA VAL A 5 2.39 15.05 11.10
C VAL A 5 2.36 15.00 12.63
N SER A 6 3.49 14.82 13.30
CA SER A 6 3.58 14.94 14.76
C SER A 6 3.95 16.35 15.20
N ALA A 7 4.46 17.19 14.30
CA ALA A 7 4.76 18.59 14.56
C ALA A 7 3.50 19.39 14.96
N PRO A 8 3.65 20.42 15.83
CA PRO A 8 2.53 21.23 16.30
C PRO A 8 1.97 22.18 15.22
N VAL A 9 2.77 22.52 14.21
CA VAL A 9 2.40 23.41 13.11
C VAL A 9 2.74 22.78 11.76
N PRO A 10 2.00 23.08 10.70
CA PRO A 10 2.26 22.56 9.36
C PRO A 10 3.55 23.15 8.77
N ASP A 11 4.34 22.29 8.13
CA ASP A 11 5.41 22.67 7.19
C ASP A 11 5.01 22.15 5.81
N ALA A 12 4.63 23.07 4.91
CA ALA A 12 4.13 22.73 3.58
C ALA A 12 5.17 21.97 2.74
N ALA A 13 6.46 22.31 2.86
CA ALA A 13 7.52 21.66 2.12
C ALA A 13 7.75 20.24 2.66
N ALA A 14 7.79 20.07 3.98
CA ALA A 14 7.89 18.75 4.60
C ALA A 14 6.68 17.86 4.26
N VAL A 15 5.46 18.42 4.25
CA VAL A 15 4.25 17.68 3.87
C VAL A 15 4.28 17.27 2.40
N ALA A 16 4.71 18.15 1.49
CA ALA A 16 4.87 17.80 0.07
C ALA A 16 5.90 16.68 -0.12
N ALA A 17 7.06 16.79 0.52
CA ALA A 17 8.10 15.75 0.48
C ALA A 17 7.62 14.42 1.08
N MET A 18 6.84 14.45 2.16
CA MET A 18 6.20 13.27 2.74
C MET A 18 5.29 12.58 1.73
N ARG A 19 4.38 13.34 1.09
CA ARG A 19 3.43 12.81 0.11
C ARG A 19 4.13 12.19 -1.09
N TRP A 20 5.17 12.86 -1.60
CA TRP A 20 5.98 12.32 -2.69
C TRP A 20 6.61 10.98 -2.32
N ARG A 21 7.26 10.90 -1.14
CA ARG A 21 7.87 9.66 -0.66
C ARG A 21 6.85 8.54 -0.45
N MET A 22 5.65 8.87 0.02
CA MET A 22 4.56 7.90 0.14
C MET A 22 4.09 7.39 -1.23
N ALA A 23 3.92 8.28 -2.21
CA ALA A 23 3.56 7.90 -3.56
C ALA A 23 4.57 6.93 -4.18
N GLN A 24 5.87 7.25 -4.03
CA GLN A 24 6.95 6.39 -4.52
C GLN A 24 6.97 5.03 -3.82
N ALA A 25 6.90 5.03 -2.48
CA ALA A 25 6.90 3.78 -1.72
C ALA A 25 5.70 2.88 -2.08
N LEU A 26 4.52 3.48 -2.26
CA LEU A 26 3.32 2.77 -2.67
C LEU A 26 3.48 2.19 -4.08
N PHE A 27 3.96 2.98 -5.04
CA PHE A 27 4.20 2.54 -6.41
C PHE A 27 5.22 1.39 -6.48
N ASP A 28 6.34 1.52 -5.77
CA ASP A 28 7.40 0.51 -5.73
C ASP A 28 6.91 -0.80 -5.10
N HIS A 29 6.17 -0.70 -3.99
CA HIS A 29 5.55 -1.86 -3.36
C HIS A 29 4.54 -2.51 -4.31
N CYS A 30 3.65 -1.72 -4.91
CA CYS A 30 2.62 -2.25 -5.80
C CYS A 30 3.18 -2.98 -7.02
N ASN A 31 4.17 -2.37 -7.69
CA ASN A 31 4.83 -2.99 -8.85
C ASN A 31 5.57 -4.27 -8.49
N ARG A 32 6.20 -4.32 -7.32
CA ARG A 32 6.88 -5.55 -6.86
C ARG A 32 5.88 -6.67 -6.63
N GLU A 33 4.74 -6.39 -6.03
CA GLU A 33 3.72 -7.41 -5.81
C GLU A 33 3.08 -7.90 -7.11
N ASP A 34 2.80 -7.02 -8.07
CA ASP A 34 2.33 -7.43 -9.40
C ASP A 34 3.25 -8.46 -10.04
N TRP A 35 4.55 -8.16 -10.08
CA TRP A 35 5.52 -9.01 -10.77
C TRP A 35 5.92 -10.26 -9.98
N LEU A 36 6.14 -10.13 -8.66
CA LEU A 36 6.69 -11.22 -7.85
C LEU A 36 5.62 -12.14 -7.28
N ILE A 37 4.40 -11.64 -7.08
CA ILE A 37 3.38 -12.34 -6.30
C ILE A 37 2.17 -12.65 -7.18
N TYR A 38 1.46 -11.63 -7.66
CA TYR A 38 0.20 -11.81 -8.35
C TYR A 38 0.35 -12.64 -9.63
N ASP A 39 1.31 -12.31 -10.49
CA ASP A 39 1.52 -13.08 -11.72
C ASP A 39 1.87 -14.55 -11.42
N ARG A 40 2.74 -14.80 -10.43
CA ARG A 40 3.13 -16.18 -10.07
C ARG A 40 1.96 -17.01 -9.55
N LEU A 41 1.12 -16.42 -8.71
CA LEU A 41 -0.06 -17.09 -8.15
C LEU A 41 -1.14 -17.31 -9.20
N LEU A 42 -1.43 -16.31 -10.04
CA LEU A 42 -2.44 -16.40 -11.09
C LEU A 42 -2.10 -17.45 -12.13
N PHE A 43 -0.83 -17.55 -12.54
CA PHE A 43 -0.37 -18.54 -13.52
C PHE A 43 0.07 -19.87 -12.90
N SER A 44 -0.16 -20.08 -11.59
CA SER A 44 0.33 -21.27 -10.87
C SER A 44 -0.35 -22.59 -11.23
N GLY A 45 -1.60 -22.54 -11.72
CA GLY A 45 -2.46 -23.71 -11.88
C GLY A 45 -3.09 -24.20 -10.56
N ASP A 46 -2.75 -23.61 -9.41
CA ASP A 46 -3.37 -23.91 -8.11
C ASP A 46 -4.60 -23.03 -7.90
N ALA A 47 -5.80 -23.64 -7.92
CA ALA A 47 -7.07 -22.91 -7.86
C ALA A 47 -7.23 -22.07 -6.57
N VAL A 48 -6.65 -22.51 -5.45
CA VAL A 48 -6.70 -21.77 -4.18
C VAL A 48 -5.79 -20.54 -4.26
N ALA A 49 -4.57 -20.71 -4.76
CA ALA A 49 -3.62 -19.64 -4.98
C ALA A 49 -4.17 -18.56 -5.93
N THR A 50 -4.75 -18.97 -7.06
CA THR A 50 -5.37 -18.05 -8.03
C THR A 50 -6.52 -17.26 -7.40
N ARG A 51 -7.40 -17.91 -6.64
CA ARG A 51 -8.53 -17.23 -5.98
C ARG A 51 -8.05 -16.18 -4.97
N ILE A 52 -7.06 -16.52 -4.15
CA ILE A 52 -6.50 -15.59 -3.15
C ILE A 52 -5.82 -14.41 -3.84
N ALA A 53 -5.01 -14.66 -4.87
CA ALA A 53 -4.37 -13.61 -5.65
C ALA A 53 -5.37 -12.65 -6.27
N TRP A 54 -6.49 -13.15 -6.81
CA TRP A 54 -7.52 -12.31 -7.40
C TRP A 54 -8.18 -11.37 -6.37
N LEU A 55 -8.52 -11.88 -5.19
CA LEU A 55 -9.10 -11.07 -4.11
C LEU A 55 -8.15 -9.93 -3.67
N TYR A 56 -6.89 -10.27 -3.41
CA TYR A 56 -5.90 -9.29 -2.96
C TYR A 56 -5.56 -8.26 -4.06
N ARG A 57 -5.50 -8.69 -5.33
CA ARG A 57 -5.20 -7.81 -6.47
C ARG A 57 -6.29 -6.77 -6.72
N GLN A 58 -7.56 -7.10 -6.45
CA GLN A 58 -8.63 -6.10 -6.56
C GLN A 58 -8.45 -4.97 -5.55
N GLU A 59 -8.19 -5.30 -4.29
CA GLU A 59 -7.91 -4.30 -3.26
C GLU A 59 -6.63 -3.52 -3.56
N HIS A 60 -5.61 -4.20 -4.10
CA HIS A 60 -4.33 -3.61 -4.51
C HIS A 60 -4.50 -2.50 -5.55
N GLY A 61 -5.32 -2.77 -6.58
CA GLY A 61 -5.60 -1.81 -7.65
C GLY A 61 -6.30 -0.54 -7.16
N LEU A 62 -6.91 -0.56 -5.97
CA LEU A 62 -7.57 0.60 -5.37
C LEU A 62 -6.63 1.50 -4.56
N LEU A 63 -5.41 1.06 -4.25
CA LEU A 63 -4.47 1.81 -3.41
C LEU A 63 -4.03 3.13 -4.07
N GLY A 64 -3.65 3.08 -5.34
CA GLY A 64 -3.26 4.27 -6.11
C GLY A 64 -4.38 5.31 -6.17
N PRO A 65 -5.59 4.95 -6.65
CA PRO A 65 -6.75 5.84 -6.64
C PRO A 65 -7.10 6.38 -5.25
N SER A 66 -7.07 5.54 -4.22
CA SER A 66 -7.38 5.96 -2.84
C SER A 66 -6.37 6.98 -2.31
N PHE A 67 -5.07 6.76 -2.57
CA PHE A 67 -4.02 7.70 -2.19
C PHE A 67 -4.13 9.03 -2.96
N ALA A 68 -4.40 8.97 -4.27
CA ALA A 68 -4.62 10.16 -5.09
C ALA A 68 -5.81 10.98 -4.59
N ASN A 69 -6.92 10.32 -4.24
CA ASN A 69 -8.08 10.98 -3.65
C ASN A 69 -7.75 11.62 -2.29
N TYR A 70 -7.00 10.94 -1.42
CA TYR A 70 -6.52 11.52 -0.17
C TYR A 70 -5.68 12.79 -0.42
N VAL A 71 -4.76 12.78 -1.38
CA VAL A 71 -3.95 13.96 -1.72
C VAL A 71 -4.84 15.11 -2.23
N ALA A 72 -5.81 14.82 -3.10
CA ALA A 72 -6.74 15.81 -3.66
C ALA A 72 -7.66 16.42 -2.60
N THR A 73 -8.06 15.64 -1.60
CA THR A 73 -8.93 16.09 -0.49
C THR A 73 -8.22 17.10 0.43
N TRP A 74 -6.89 17.14 0.38
CA TRP A 74 -6.05 17.95 1.25
C TRP A 74 -5.14 18.91 0.46
N PRO A 75 -5.69 19.98 -0.12
CA PRO A 75 -4.88 21.06 -0.70
C PRO A 75 -4.14 21.85 0.40
N VAL A 76 -3.07 22.56 0.03
CA VAL A 76 -2.14 23.21 0.99
C VAL A 76 -2.83 24.24 1.89
N ASP A 77 -3.76 25.01 1.32
CA ASP A 77 -4.53 26.01 2.06
C ASP A 77 -5.41 25.35 3.14
N ARG A 78 -6.02 24.21 2.82
CA ARG A 78 -6.82 23.43 3.76
C ARG A 78 -5.97 22.79 4.84
N ILE A 79 -4.82 22.20 4.50
CA ILE A 79 -3.88 21.65 5.49
C ILE A 79 -3.47 22.71 6.52
N THR A 80 -3.27 23.94 6.07
CA THR A 80 -2.89 25.06 6.94
C THR A 80 -4.01 25.41 7.93
N LYS A 81 -5.27 25.38 7.48
CA LYS A 81 -6.45 25.72 8.29
C LYS A 81 -6.92 24.56 9.19
N GLU A 82 -6.80 23.34 8.71
CA GLU A 82 -7.34 22.11 9.31
C GLU A 82 -6.22 21.13 9.69
N TRP A 83 -5.11 21.64 10.26
CA TRP A 83 -3.91 20.84 10.54
C TRP A 83 -4.21 19.60 11.37
N GLU A 84 -4.92 19.73 12.49
CA GLU A 84 -5.23 18.59 13.37
C GLU A 84 -6.00 17.48 12.66
N ARG A 85 -6.95 17.85 11.80
CA ARG A 85 -7.72 16.89 11.03
C ARG A 85 -6.86 16.21 9.96
N PHE A 86 -5.99 16.96 9.27
CA PHE A 86 -5.02 16.37 8.34
C PHE A 86 -4.10 15.36 9.06
N ARG A 87 -3.59 15.69 10.25
CA ARG A 87 -2.74 14.78 11.04
C ARG A 87 -3.49 13.49 11.38
N ALA A 88 -4.73 13.60 11.85
CA ALA A 88 -5.56 12.45 12.20
C ALA A 88 -5.83 11.55 10.99
N GLU A 89 -6.29 12.10 9.87
CA GLU A 89 -6.57 11.34 8.64
C GLU A 89 -5.29 10.70 8.07
N THR A 90 -4.15 11.40 8.14
CA THR A 90 -2.86 10.82 7.72
C THR A 90 -2.43 9.64 8.59
N ARG A 91 -2.66 9.70 9.91
CA ARG A 91 -2.38 8.55 10.81
C ARG A 91 -3.27 7.36 10.50
N ILE A 92 -4.56 7.60 10.23
CA ILE A 92 -5.50 6.56 9.83
C ILE A 92 -5.06 5.90 8.53
N LEU A 93 -4.70 6.69 7.52
CA LEU A 93 -4.17 6.19 6.24
C LEU A 93 -2.93 5.30 6.46
N MET A 94 -1.97 5.77 7.26
CA MET A 94 -0.75 5.01 7.55
C MET A 94 -1.04 3.70 8.30
N ALA A 95 -1.96 3.72 9.27
CA ALA A 95 -2.36 2.52 9.99
C ALA A 95 -3.06 1.52 9.07
N GLY A 96 -3.93 1.98 8.17
CA GLY A 96 -4.59 1.13 7.17
C GLY A 96 -3.60 0.46 6.21
N LEU A 97 -2.58 1.21 5.76
CA LEU A 97 -1.51 0.64 4.94
C LEU A 97 -0.67 -0.40 5.70
N ALA A 98 -0.31 -0.12 6.95
CA ALA A 98 0.47 -1.07 7.77
C ALA A 98 -0.31 -2.38 8.03
N GLU A 99 -1.59 -2.27 8.35
CA GLU A 99 -2.48 -3.42 8.54
C GLU A 99 -2.65 -4.23 7.25
N ARG A 100 -2.69 -3.55 6.09
CA ARG A 100 -2.72 -4.24 4.80
C ARG A 100 -1.45 -5.06 4.56
N ILE A 101 -0.28 -4.44 4.70
CA ILE A 101 1.02 -5.11 4.51
C ILE A 101 1.11 -6.33 5.42
N LYS A 102 0.68 -6.20 6.67
CA LYS A 102 0.64 -7.32 7.61
C LYS A 102 -0.22 -8.49 7.10
N ARG A 103 -1.39 -8.22 6.51
CA ARG A 103 -2.24 -9.29 5.93
C ARG A 103 -1.61 -9.92 4.69
N GLU A 104 -0.93 -9.12 3.87
CA GLU A 104 -0.17 -9.64 2.72
C GLU A 104 0.93 -10.60 3.20
N GLU A 105 1.67 -10.24 4.25
CA GLU A 105 2.69 -11.08 4.89
C GLU A 105 2.11 -12.35 5.52
N GLU A 106 0.97 -12.27 6.20
CA GLU A 106 0.38 -13.40 6.92
C GLU A 106 -0.40 -14.36 6.02
N VAL A 107 -0.90 -13.89 4.86
CA VAL A 107 -1.80 -14.67 4.01
C VAL A 107 -1.24 -14.82 2.60
N LEU A 108 -1.01 -13.70 1.90
CA LEU A 108 -0.68 -13.73 0.48
C LEU A 108 0.71 -14.35 0.23
N TYR A 109 1.72 -13.94 0.99
CA TYR A 109 3.10 -14.37 0.78
C TYR A 109 3.31 -15.87 1.05
N PRO A 110 2.73 -16.48 2.12
CA PRO A 110 2.81 -17.93 2.31
C PRO A 110 2.24 -18.75 1.14
N HIS A 111 1.17 -18.27 0.49
CA HIS A 111 0.64 -18.93 -0.70
C HIS A 111 1.60 -18.83 -1.89
N ALA A 112 2.28 -17.68 -2.05
CA ALA A 112 3.27 -17.48 -3.10
C ALA A 112 4.49 -18.35 -2.90
N GLU A 113 5.04 -18.39 -1.68
CA GLU A 113 6.16 -19.25 -1.31
C GLU A 113 5.85 -20.72 -1.56
N ARG A 114 4.65 -21.18 -1.16
CA ARG A 114 4.20 -22.56 -1.41
C ARG A 114 4.15 -22.89 -2.90
N VAL A 115 3.65 -21.99 -3.74
CA VAL A 115 3.60 -22.18 -5.20
C VAL A 115 5.01 -22.22 -5.80
N ILE A 116 5.89 -21.32 -5.37
CA ILE A 116 7.28 -21.24 -5.84
C ILE A 116 8.04 -22.52 -5.47
N ALA A 117 7.94 -22.97 -4.22
CA ALA A 117 8.60 -24.18 -3.75
C ALA A 117 8.12 -25.43 -4.53
N ARG A 118 6.81 -25.55 -4.78
CA ARG A 118 6.27 -26.67 -5.59
C ARG A 118 6.79 -26.67 -7.02
N ARG A 119 6.90 -25.50 -7.65
CA ARG A 119 7.48 -25.39 -8.99
C ARG A 119 8.95 -25.78 -9.03
N GLN A 120 9.72 -25.37 -8.03
CA GLN A 120 11.14 -25.75 -7.90
C GLN A 120 11.33 -27.26 -7.69
N ALA A 121 10.44 -27.91 -6.94
CA ALA A 121 10.50 -29.36 -6.73
C ALA A 121 10.07 -30.19 -7.96
N ALA A 122 9.40 -29.58 -8.93
CA ALA A 122 8.92 -30.22 -10.16
C ALA A 122 9.82 -29.97 -11.39
N ALA A 123 10.89 -29.19 -11.24
CA ALA A 123 11.89 -28.86 -12.27
C ALA A 123 13.14 -29.72 -12.07
#